data_AF-A0A4U6XEC7-F1
#
_entry.id   AF-A0A4U6XEC7-F1
#
_cell.length_a   1.000
_cell.length_b   1.000
_cell.length_c   1.000
_cell.angle_alpha   90.00
_cell.angle_beta   90.00
_cell.angle_gamma   90.00
#
_symmetry.space_group_name_H-M   'P 1'
#
loop_
_entity.id
_entity.type
_entity.pdbx_description
1 polymer ?
#
loop_
_entity_poly.entity_id
_entity_poly.type
_entity_poly.pdbx_seq_one_letter_code
_entity_poly.pdbx_strand_id
1 'polypeptide(L)'
;MKFIAALSLALASSVAAVPIQDLSKRQTVNRGSDTLVFKEQGGVAGNECLTFRNNGDIVDAACVNAAADRQITPSTRNGQDVLLVQRTFSDGFRPDLVGKEVCVGFNGKGFRAEDCAAKGVELVTLKGNNIVAPSGACLNGHDDKAQATVSAKGQGCAKFTTTSVKATAA
;
A
#
# COMPACT_ATOMS: atom_id res chain seq x y z
N MET A 1 35.04 64.44 30.52
CA MET A 1 34.79 63.09 31.09
C MET A 1 33.87 62.37 30.13
N LYS A 2 34.28 61.19 29.63
CA LYS A 2 33.61 60.40 28.58
C LYS A 2 32.55 59.49 29.23
N PHE A 3 31.31 59.54 28.77
CA PHE A 3 30.29 58.54 29.09
C PHE A 3 29.95 57.76 27.82
N ILE A 4 30.34 56.49 27.80
CA ILE A 4 30.00 55.53 26.75
C ILE A 4 28.71 54.84 27.21
N ALA A 5 27.61 55.06 26.50
CA ALA A 5 26.36 54.33 26.70
C ALA A 5 26.41 53.04 25.87
N ALA A 6 26.41 51.89 26.55
CA ALA A 6 26.31 50.58 25.91
C ALA A 6 24.85 50.30 25.56
N LEU A 7 24.55 50.13 24.28
CA LEU A 7 23.24 49.76 23.76
C LEU A 7 23.18 48.23 23.66
N SER A 8 22.45 47.57 24.56
CA SER A 8 22.24 46.12 24.54
C SER A 8 21.04 45.79 23.63
N LEU A 9 21.29 45.19 22.46
CA LEU A 9 20.26 44.59 21.61
C LEU A 9 19.88 43.21 22.16
N ALA A 10 18.65 43.05 22.65
CA ALA A 10 18.07 41.76 22.98
C ALA A 10 17.54 41.09 21.70
N LEU A 11 18.16 39.97 21.29
CA LEU A 11 17.68 39.10 20.21
C LEU A 11 16.50 38.28 20.71
N ALA A 12 15.28 38.69 20.38
CA ALA A 12 14.09 37.89 20.59
C ALA A 12 14.09 36.69 19.62
N SER A 13 14.27 35.49 20.19
CA SER A 13 14.22 34.23 19.46
C SER A 13 12.76 33.80 19.31
N SER A 14 12.12 34.18 18.21
CA SER A 14 10.76 33.75 17.89
C SER A 14 10.78 32.26 17.51
N VAL A 15 10.50 31.38 18.47
CA VAL A 15 10.21 29.97 18.17
C VAL A 15 8.86 29.96 17.43
N ALA A 16 8.90 29.86 16.11
CA ALA A 16 7.69 29.61 15.33
C ALA A 16 7.14 28.24 15.76
N ALA A 17 6.01 28.25 16.45
CA ALA A 17 5.27 27.04 16.75
C ALA A 17 4.89 26.39 15.41
N VAL A 18 5.53 25.28 15.08
CA VAL A 18 5.15 24.45 13.93
C VAL A 18 3.72 23.99 14.19
N PRO A 19 2.76 24.25 13.28
CA PRO A 19 1.40 23.79 13.49
C PRO A 19 1.43 22.27 13.60
N ILE A 20 1.00 21.75 14.76
CA ILE A 20 0.68 20.33 14.93
C ILE A 20 -0.42 20.07 13.92
N GLN A 21 -0.07 19.42 12.80
CA GLN A 21 -1.07 18.98 11.85
C GLN A 21 -2.02 18.06 12.61
N ASP A 22 -3.29 18.45 12.63
CA ASP A 22 -4.38 17.68 13.20
C ASP A 22 -4.35 16.25 12.66
N LEU A 23 -3.87 15.32 13.48
CA LEU A 23 -3.81 13.88 13.19
C LEU A 23 -5.20 13.31 12.86
N SER A 24 -6.27 14.03 13.22
CA SER A 24 -7.66 13.69 12.91
C SER A 24 -8.02 13.85 11.41
N LYS A 25 -7.16 14.51 10.61
CA LYS A 25 -7.32 14.57 9.14
C LYS A 25 -6.60 13.46 8.38
N ARG A 26 -5.91 12.55 9.07
CA ARG A 26 -5.41 11.33 8.42
C ARG A 26 -6.61 10.41 8.21
N GLN A 27 -7.33 10.60 7.11
CA GLN A 27 -8.44 9.72 6.75
C GLN A 27 -7.93 8.28 6.69
N THR A 28 -8.35 7.52 7.70
CA THR A 28 -8.05 6.12 7.91
C THR A 28 -8.79 5.30 6.86
N VAL A 29 -8.24 4.16 6.48
CA VAL A 29 -8.92 3.22 5.59
C VAL A 29 -10.12 2.62 6.32
N ASN A 30 -11.31 2.75 5.72
CA ASN A 30 -12.50 2.07 6.18
C ASN A 30 -12.42 0.62 5.70
N ARG A 31 -11.92 -0.25 6.58
CA ARG A 31 -11.73 -1.67 6.31
C ARG A 31 -13.06 -2.36 5.99
N GLY A 32 -13.10 -3.15 4.91
CA GLY A 32 -14.27 -3.96 4.56
C GLY A 32 -14.46 -5.17 5.50
N SER A 33 -15.57 -5.87 5.31
CA SER A 33 -15.98 -7.01 6.13
C SER A 33 -15.13 -8.26 5.90
N ASP A 34 -14.63 -8.46 4.69
CA ASP A 34 -14.03 -9.72 4.24
C ASP A 34 -12.55 -9.55 3.93
N THR A 35 -11.72 -10.40 4.54
CA THR A 35 -10.33 -10.57 4.14
C THR A 35 -10.25 -11.71 3.14
N LEU A 36 -9.51 -11.49 2.05
CA LEU A 36 -9.47 -12.37 0.90
C LEU A 36 -8.04 -12.86 0.63
N VAL A 37 -7.94 -14.10 0.17
CA VAL A 37 -6.77 -14.60 -0.55
C VAL A 37 -7.11 -14.63 -2.04
N PHE A 38 -6.23 -14.05 -2.86
CA PHE A 38 -6.38 -13.94 -4.31
C PHE A 38 -5.57 -15.04 -4.98
N LYS A 39 -6.25 -15.91 -5.73
CA LYS A 39 -5.64 -16.97 -6.53
C LYS A 39 -5.77 -16.65 -8.02
N GLU A 40 -4.66 -16.53 -8.72
CA GLU A 40 -4.61 -16.35 -10.17
C GLU A 40 -5.25 -17.54 -10.89
N GLN A 41 -6.15 -17.24 -11.83
CA GLN A 41 -6.78 -18.23 -12.70
C GLN A 41 -5.83 -18.62 -13.83
N GLY A 42 -5.48 -19.90 -13.90
CA GLY A 42 -4.52 -20.39 -14.89
C GLY A 42 -3.05 -20.05 -14.56
N GLY A 43 -2.77 -19.64 -13.31
CA GLY A 43 -1.41 -19.44 -12.83
C GLY A 43 -0.61 -20.74 -12.66
N VAL A 44 0.64 -20.63 -12.22
CA VAL A 44 1.54 -21.79 -12.05
C VAL A 44 1.06 -22.68 -10.91
N ALA A 45 0.75 -23.95 -11.20
CA ALA A 45 0.26 -24.89 -10.19
C ALA A 45 1.19 -24.94 -8.96
N GLY A 46 0.62 -24.69 -7.77
CA GLY A 46 1.34 -24.62 -6.52
C GLY A 46 1.93 -23.24 -6.18
N ASN A 47 1.89 -22.29 -7.12
CA ASN A 47 2.27 -20.88 -6.96
C ASN A 47 1.30 -19.96 -7.70
N GLU A 48 0.06 -19.87 -7.20
CA GLU A 48 -0.99 -19.07 -7.84
C GLU A 48 -1.45 -17.87 -6.99
N CYS A 49 -1.01 -17.75 -5.74
CA CYS A 49 -1.49 -16.70 -4.86
C CYS A 49 -0.45 -15.58 -4.68
N LEU A 50 -0.74 -14.38 -5.21
CA LEU A 50 -1.30 -13.37 -4.32
C LEU A 50 -0.42 -12.98 -3.12
N THR A 51 0.85 -12.61 -3.29
CA THR A 51 1.72 -12.36 -2.13
C THR A 51 2.53 -11.10 -2.13
N PHE A 52 2.71 -10.52 -0.94
CA PHE A 52 3.65 -9.45 -0.69
C PHE A 52 4.93 -9.96 -0.03
N ARG A 53 6.09 -9.62 -0.59
CA ARG A 53 7.39 -9.80 0.07
C ARG A 53 7.69 -8.67 1.05
N ASN A 54 8.75 -8.83 1.83
CA ASN A 54 9.16 -7.84 2.83
C ASN A 54 9.52 -6.47 2.22
N ASN A 55 10.02 -6.44 0.99
CA ASN A 55 10.26 -5.20 0.25
C ASN A 55 8.98 -4.60 -0.37
N GLY A 56 7.82 -5.26 -0.20
CA GLY A 56 6.53 -4.81 -0.70
C GLY A 56 6.20 -5.24 -2.12
N ASP A 57 7.13 -5.88 -2.85
CA ASP A 57 6.84 -6.41 -4.17
C ASP A 57 5.83 -7.53 -4.12
N ILE A 58 5.06 -7.66 -5.21
CA ILE A 58 4.08 -8.71 -5.37
C ILE A 58 4.68 -9.89 -6.13
N VAL A 59 4.42 -11.09 -5.64
CA VAL A 59 4.77 -12.37 -6.29
C VAL A 59 3.60 -13.33 -6.20
N ASP A 60 3.64 -14.37 -7.01
CA ASP A 60 2.83 -15.55 -6.78
C ASP A 60 3.61 -16.58 -5.95
N ALA A 61 2.93 -17.18 -4.99
CA ALA A 61 3.42 -18.37 -4.30
C ALA A 61 2.25 -19.25 -3.86
N ALA A 62 2.57 -20.33 -3.15
CA ALA A 62 1.55 -21.25 -2.63
C ALA A 62 0.45 -20.53 -1.85
N CYS A 63 -0.79 -20.94 -2.11
CA CYS A 63 -1.96 -20.40 -1.43
C CYS A 63 -2.00 -20.87 0.02
N VAL A 64 -1.83 -19.93 0.96
CA VAL A 64 -1.91 -20.18 2.41
C VAL A 64 -2.91 -19.22 3.02
N ASN A 65 -4.09 -19.75 3.37
CA ASN A 65 -5.21 -18.96 3.88
C ASN A 65 -4.95 -18.26 5.22
N ALA A 66 -3.99 -18.77 6.01
CA ALA A 66 -3.66 -18.23 7.33
C ALA A 66 -2.46 -17.28 7.33
N ALA A 67 -1.87 -16.96 6.17
CA ALA A 67 -0.69 -16.11 6.10
C ALA A 67 -1.07 -14.65 5.76
N ALA A 68 -0.70 -13.70 6.63
CA ALA A 68 -1.04 -12.28 6.47
C ALA A 68 -0.44 -11.65 5.20
N ASP A 69 0.67 -12.21 4.68
CA ASP A 69 1.28 -11.76 3.43
C ASP A 69 0.53 -12.20 2.16
N ARG A 70 -0.52 -13.03 2.30
CA ARG A 70 -1.46 -13.45 1.24
C ARG A 70 -2.84 -12.81 1.33
N GLN A 71 -3.06 -12.08 2.41
CA GLN A 71 -4.37 -11.58 2.76
C GLN A 71 -4.51 -10.11 2.39
N ILE A 72 -5.61 -9.80 1.73
CA ILE A 72 -5.97 -8.45 1.30
C ILE A 72 -7.44 -8.23 1.64
N THR A 73 -7.76 -7.08 2.22
CA THR A 73 -9.13 -6.70 2.55
C THR A 73 -9.60 -5.60 1.58
N PRO A 74 -10.54 -5.88 0.65
CA PRO A 74 -11.23 -4.83 -0.07
C PRO A 74 -11.82 -3.83 0.93
N SER A 75 -11.50 -2.57 0.76
CA SER A 75 -11.78 -1.50 1.72
C SER A 75 -12.10 -0.22 0.97
N THR A 76 -12.43 0.86 1.70
CA THR A 76 -12.60 2.18 1.09
C THR A 76 -11.72 3.22 1.75
N ARG A 77 -11.27 4.19 0.96
CA ARG A 77 -10.57 5.39 1.43
C ARG A 77 -11.10 6.58 0.65
N ASN A 78 -11.64 7.57 1.35
CA ASN A 78 -12.20 8.79 0.75
C ASN A 78 -13.28 8.49 -0.32
N GLY A 79 -14.06 7.43 -0.10
CA GLY A 79 -15.08 6.95 -1.05
C GLY A 79 -14.53 6.19 -2.26
N GLN A 80 -13.22 5.98 -2.36
CA GLN A 80 -12.59 5.15 -3.39
C GLN A 80 -12.35 3.74 -2.87
N ASP A 81 -12.65 2.73 -3.68
CA ASP A 81 -12.32 1.34 -3.38
C ASP A 81 -10.81 1.13 -3.44
N VAL A 82 -10.28 0.43 -2.45
CA VAL A 82 -8.84 0.13 -2.31
C VAL A 82 -8.65 -1.30 -1.84
N LEU A 83 -7.50 -1.88 -2.16
CA LEU A 83 -7.06 -3.16 -1.63
C LEU A 83 -6.09 -2.94 -0.46
N LEU A 84 -6.58 -3.11 0.77
CA LEU A 84 -5.79 -2.98 1.98
C LEU A 84 -4.99 -4.27 2.23
N VAL A 85 -3.68 -4.15 2.33
CA VAL A 85 -2.75 -5.26 2.59
C VAL A 85 -2.81 -5.64 4.07
N GLN A 86 -2.92 -6.94 4.37
CA GLN A 86 -3.04 -7.39 5.75
C GLN A 86 -1.72 -7.33 6.50
N ARG A 87 -0.59 -7.74 5.91
CA ARG A 87 0.72 -7.79 6.57
C ARG A 87 1.24 -6.41 7.00
N THR A 88 2.07 -6.41 8.03
CA THR A 88 2.94 -5.28 8.38
C THR A 88 4.30 -5.35 7.70
N PHE A 89 5.04 -4.23 7.79
CA PHE A 89 6.36 -4.03 7.25
C PHE A 89 7.32 -3.56 8.34
N SER A 90 8.60 -3.89 8.17
CA SER A 90 9.67 -3.55 9.11
C SER A 90 10.69 -2.61 8.49
N ASP A 91 11.43 -1.92 9.36
CA ASP A 91 12.43 -0.91 9.02
C ASP A 91 13.55 -1.44 8.09
N GLY A 92 13.89 -2.73 8.21
CA GLY A 92 14.95 -3.33 7.40
C GLY A 92 14.64 -3.48 5.90
N PHE A 93 13.37 -3.38 5.49
CA PHE A 93 12.96 -3.56 4.08
C PHE A 93 12.09 -2.42 3.54
N ARG A 94 11.11 -1.97 4.34
CA ARG A 94 10.19 -0.88 3.98
C ARG A 94 10.01 0.06 5.18
N PRO A 95 11.06 0.82 5.53
CA PRO A 95 11.00 1.79 6.63
C PRO A 95 9.91 2.85 6.41
N ASP A 96 9.63 3.15 5.14
CA ASP A 96 8.58 4.07 4.72
C ASP A 96 7.15 3.57 5.00
N LEU A 97 6.95 2.28 5.30
CA LEU A 97 5.64 1.67 5.57
C LEU A 97 5.42 1.28 7.04
N VAL A 98 6.44 1.43 7.90
CA VAL A 98 6.32 1.07 9.32
C VAL A 98 5.24 1.90 10.01
N GLY A 99 4.31 1.23 10.69
CA GLY A 99 3.22 1.87 11.42
C GLY A 99 2.17 2.56 10.54
N LYS A 100 2.12 2.23 9.25
CA LYS A 100 1.16 2.80 8.29
C LYS A 100 0.13 1.79 7.83
N GLU A 101 -0.99 2.31 7.33
CA GLU A 101 -1.93 1.53 6.52
C GLU A 101 -1.33 1.32 5.14
N VAL A 102 -1.30 0.07 4.69
CA VAL A 102 -0.65 -0.32 3.44
C VAL A 102 -1.68 -0.80 2.45
N CYS A 103 -1.66 -0.23 1.25
CA CYS A 103 -2.56 -0.57 0.16
C CYS A 103 -1.77 -1.15 -1.00
N VAL A 104 -2.44 -1.88 -1.88
CA VAL A 104 -1.91 -2.15 -3.21
C VAL A 104 -1.93 -0.84 -4.01
N GLY A 105 -0.77 -0.44 -4.50
CA GLY A 105 -0.59 0.80 -5.24
C GLY A 105 0.15 0.61 -6.55
N PHE A 106 -0.18 1.44 -7.54
CA PHE A 106 0.53 1.57 -8.81
C PHE A 106 1.28 2.89 -8.86
N ASN A 107 2.58 2.82 -9.11
CA ASN A 107 3.45 4.00 -9.18
C ASN A 107 3.90 4.34 -10.62
N GLY A 108 3.22 3.80 -11.63
CA GLY A 108 3.61 3.91 -13.03
C GLY A 108 4.57 2.83 -13.53
N LYS A 109 5.18 2.02 -12.66
CA LYS A 109 6.08 0.90 -13.05
C LYS A 109 5.46 -0.47 -12.79
N GLY A 110 4.87 -0.65 -11.62
CA GLY A 110 4.32 -1.94 -11.19
C GLY A 110 3.44 -1.80 -9.96
N PHE A 111 2.74 -2.88 -9.62
CA PHE A 111 1.89 -2.95 -8.44
C PHE A 111 2.73 -3.42 -7.26
N ARG A 112 2.65 -2.73 -6.14
CA ARG A 112 3.33 -3.11 -4.90
C ARG A 112 2.56 -2.62 -3.68
N ALA A 113 3.02 -3.02 -2.50
CA ALA A 113 2.61 -2.42 -1.25
C ALA A 113 3.08 -0.97 -1.16
N GLU A 114 2.16 -0.05 -0.86
CA GLU A 114 2.40 1.38 -0.72
C GLU A 114 1.63 1.94 0.48
N ASP A 115 2.09 3.07 1.01
CA ASP A 115 1.34 3.84 2.00
C ASP A 115 0.00 4.25 1.36
N CYS A 116 -1.12 3.86 1.97
CA CYS A 116 -2.45 4.24 1.46
C CYS A 116 -2.62 5.76 1.35
N ALA A 117 -1.81 6.56 2.07
CA ALA A 117 -1.80 8.01 2.03
C ALA A 117 -0.77 8.62 1.06
N ALA A 118 -0.01 7.79 0.33
CA ALA A 118 1.01 8.26 -0.59
C ALA A 118 0.41 9.14 -1.70
N LYS A 119 1.09 10.23 -2.03
CA LYS A 119 0.79 11.05 -3.20
C LYS A 119 1.51 10.48 -4.42
N GLY A 120 0.90 10.57 -5.59
CA GLY A 120 1.48 10.05 -6.83
C GLY A 120 1.45 8.52 -6.95
N VAL A 121 0.69 7.85 -6.08
CA VAL A 121 0.37 6.43 -6.18
C VAL A 121 -1.11 6.29 -6.46
N GLU A 122 -1.43 5.49 -7.46
CA GLU A 122 -2.78 5.08 -7.78
C GLU A 122 -3.18 3.89 -6.89
N LEU A 123 -4.20 4.06 -6.06
CA LEU A 123 -4.69 2.97 -5.20
C LEU A 123 -5.47 1.97 -6.04
N VAL A 124 -5.06 0.71 -5.95
CA VAL A 124 -5.56 -0.39 -6.77
C VAL A 124 -6.81 -1.00 -6.12
N THR A 125 -7.77 -1.39 -6.95
CA THR A 125 -9.03 -2.03 -6.55
C THR A 125 -9.23 -3.38 -7.25
N LEU A 126 -10.20 -4.16 -6.77
CA LEU A 126 -10.74 -5.32 -7.47
C LEU A 126 -11.96 -4.88 -8.29
N LYS A 127 -11.89 -5.03 -9.62
CA LYS A 127 -13.02 -4.79 -10.53
C LYS A 127 -13.40 -6.08 -11.24
N GLY A 128 -14.53 -6.65 -10.85
CA GLY A 128 -14.88 -8.03 -11.24
C GLY A 128 -13.85 -9.01 -10.70
N ASN A 129 -13.14 -9.72 -11.58
CA ASN A 129 -12.06 -10.63 -11.23
C ASN A 129 -10.66 -10.05 -11.51
N ASN A 130 -10.55 -8.78 -11.88
CA ASN A 130 -9.27 -8.16 -12.21
C ASN A 130 -8.83 -7.17 -11.13
N ILE A 131 -7.52 -7.14 -10.86
CA ILE A 131 -6.89 -6.17 -9.97
C ILE A 131 -6.41 -4.99 -10.83
N VAL A 132 -6.97 -3.80 -10.61
CA VAL A 132 -6.86 -2.65 -11.53
C VAL A 132 -6.57 -1.34 -10.81
N ALA A 133 -5.76 -0.49 -11.44
CA ALA A 133 -5.56 0.91 -11.05
C ALA A 133 -6.58 1.83 -11.75
N PRO A 134 -6.85 3.04 -11.23
CA PRO A 134 -7.75 4.01 -11.84
C PRO A 134 -7.41 4.37 -13.29
N SER A 135 -6.13 4.40 -13.67
CA SER A 135 -5.66 4.62 -15.05
C SER A 135 -6.01 3.49 -16.02
N GLY A 136 -6.50 2.36 -15.52
CA GLY A 136 -6.77 1.15 -16.29
C GLY A 136 -5.59 0.18 -16.34
N ALA A 137 -4.43 0.52 -15.74
CA ALA A 137 -3.37 -0.46 -15.54
C ALA A 137 -3.88 -1.64 -14.71
N CYS A 138 -3.38 -2.84 -14.97
CA CYS A 138 -3.86 -4.04 -14.25
C CYS A 138 -2.75 -5.06 -14.05
N LEU A 139 -2.94 -5.91 -13.04
CA LEU A 139 -2.08 -7.07 -12.83
C LEU A 139 -2.29 -8.06 -14.00
N ASN A 140 -1.20 -8.47 -14.64
CA ASN A 140 -1.18 -9.23 -15.89
C ASN A 140 -0.74 -10.70 -15.71
N GLY A 141 -0.51 -11.11 -14.46
CA GLY A 141 -0.04 -12.44 -14.06
C GLY A 141 1.35 -12.33 -13.46
N HIS A 142 2.25 -13.22 -13.86
CA HIS A 142 3.64 -13.26 -13.38
C HIS A 142 4.67 -13.46 -14.50
N ASP A 143 5.94 -13.18 -14.18
CA ASP A 143 7.09 -13.55 -15.00
C ASP A 143 7.64 -14.95 -14.66
N ASP A 144 8.71 -15.37 -15.31
CA ASP A 144 9.36 -16.67 -15.10
C ASP A 144 9.96 -16.85 -13.69
N LYS A 145 9.99 -15.79 -12.88
CA LYS A 145 10.45 -15.76 -11.48
C LYS A 145 9.29 -15.57 -10.50
N ALA A 146 8.05 -15.76 -10.96
CA ALA A 146 6.82 -15.55 -10.21
C ALA A 146 6.61 -14.10 -9.74
N GLN A 147 7.32 -13.12 -10.32
CA GLN A 147 7.11 -11.70 -10.02
C GLN A 147 5.83 -11.26 -10.69
N ALA A 148 4.95 -10.57 -9.95
CA ALA A 148 3.74 -10.05 -10.57
C ALA A 148 4.10 -9.04 -11.68
N THR A 149 3.49 -9.24 -12.85
CA THR A 149 3.63 -8.34 -13.99
C THR A 149 2.42 -7.41 -14.06
N VAL A 150 2.62 -6.24 -14.67
CA VAL A 150 1.57 -5.22 -14.83
C VAL A 150 1.48 -4.81 -16.27
N SER A 151 0.25 -4.77 -16.77
CA SER A 151 -0.07 -4.15 -18.04
C SER A 151 -0.47 -2.71 -17.79
N ALA A 152 0.42 -1.77 -18.09
CA ALA A 152 0.17 -0.34 -17.91
C ALA A 152 -1.01 0.18 -18.77
N LYS A 153 -1.38 -0.55 -19.83
CA LYS A 153 -2.48 -0.20 -20.75
C LYS A 153 -3.75 -1.04 -20.54
N GLY A 154 -3.79 -1.89 -19.51
CA GLY A 154 -4.96 -2.72 -19.21
C GLY A 154 -5.19 -3.88 -20.18
N GLN A 155 -4.19 -4.27 -20.96
CA GLN A 155 -4.28 -5.40 -21.89
C GLN A 155 -3.96 -6.71 -21.16
N GLY A 156 -4.75 -7.77 -21.39
CA GLY A 156 -4.45 -9.12 -20.90
C GLY A 156 -4.50 -9.30 -19.39
N CYS A 157 -5.31 -8.52 -18.67
CA CYS A 157 -5.38 -8.58 -17.22
C CYS A 157 -5.66 -10.00 -16.70
N ALA A 158 -4.81 -10.46 -15.79
CA ALA A 158 -5.00 -11.73 -15.11
C ALA A 158 -6.28 -11.69 -14.27
N LYS A 159 -6.95 -12.83 -14.21
CA LYS A 159 -8.18 -12.99 -13.43
C LYS A 159 -7.86 -13.71 -12.13
N PHE A 160 -8.57 -13.33 -11.08
CA PHE A 160 -8.39 -13.91 -9.76
C PHE A 160 -9.71 -14.52 -9.27
N THR A 161 -9.63 -15.72 -8.70
CA THR A 161 -10.62 -16.19 -7.75
C THR A 161 -10.25 -15.72 -6.36
N THR A 162 -11.24 -15.49 -5.52
CA THR A 162 -11.04 -15.04 -4.14
C THR A 162 -11.59 -16.08 -3.17
N THR A 163 -10.89 -16.25 -2.06
CA THR A 163 -11.34 -17.07 -0.93
C THR A 163 -11.45 -16.17 0.29
N SER A 164 -12.64 -16.05 0.88
CA SER A 164 -12.83 -15.33 2.14
C SER A 164 -12.21 -16.11 3.30
N VAL A 165 -11.44 -15.42 4.12
CA VAL A 165 -10.70 -15.98 5.25
C VAL A 165 -10.86 -15.08 6.47
N LYS A 166 -10.62 -15.65 7.66
CA LYS A 166 -10.44 -14.85 8.86
C LYS A 166 -9.11 -14.11 8.75
N ALA A 167 -9.13 -12.80 9.03
CA ALA A 167 -7.92 -12.00 9.07
C ALA A 167 -6.90 -12.58 10.05
N THR A 168 -5.68 -12.80 9.57
CA THR A 168 -4.52 -13.14 10.41
C THR A 168 -3.93 -11.86 10.98
N ALA A 169 -3.43 -11.90 12.22
CA ALA A 169 -2.70 -10.76 12.79
C ALA A 169 -1.53 -10.35 11.87
N ALA A 170 -1.38 -9.04 11.72
CA ALA A 170 -0.46 -8.40 10.78
C ALA A 170 0.99 -8.38 11.27
#